data_AF-A0A961TJU9-F1
#
_entry.id   AF-A0A961TJU9-F1
#
_cell.length_a   1.000
_cell.length_b   1.000
_cell.length_c   1.000
_cell.angle_alpha   90.00
_cell.angle_beta   90.00
_cell.angle_gamma   90.00
#
_symmetry.space_group_name_H-M   'P 1'
#
loop_
_entity.id
_entity.type
_entity.pdbx_description
1 polymer ?
#
loop_
_entity_poly.entity_id
_entity_poly.type
_entity_poly.pdbx_seq_one_letter_code
_entity_poly.pdbx_strand_id
1 'polypeptide(L)'
;METAYTATERMAERFADLLAEEIGPDKFERIKALNRTPEYASPICASHDFCDANMVMAQAFEEVAGHAPEANSESDADIWNAAWDHARQKGLI
;
A
#
# COMPACT_ATOMS: atom_id res chain seq x y z
N MET A 1 23.24 9.74 8.55
CA MET A 1 22.15 10.72 8.70
C MET A 1 20.90 9.93 8.38
N GLU A 2 20.24 9.38 9.40
CA GLU A 2 18.94 8.71 9.22
C GLU A 2 17.95 9.76 8.72
N THR A 3 17.48 9.61 7.50
CA THR A 3 16.34 10.38 7.00
C THR A 3 15.11 9.90 7.75
N ALA A 4 14.49 10.77 8.55
CA ALA A 4 13.20 10.47 9.14
C ALA A 4 12.16 10.36 8.02
N TYR A 5 11.76 9.13 7.69
CA TYR A 5 10.68 8.87 6.74
C TYR A 5 9.37 9.52 7.20
N THR A 6 8.59 10.04 6.27
CA THR A 6 7.23 10.55 6.50
C THR A 6 6.28 9.42 6.90
N ALA A 7 5.12 9.75 7.49
CA ALA A 7 4.10 8.74 7.81
C ALA A 7 3.64 7.97 6.56
N THR A 8 3.49 8.67 5.43
CA THR A 8 3.17 8.11 4.12
C THR A 8 4.19 7.08 3.66
N GLU A 9 5.49 7.39 3.74
CA GLU A 9 6.56 6.47 3.32
C GLU A 9 6.59 5.21 4.19
N ARG A 10 6.51 5.37 5.52
CA ARG A 10 6.46 4.23 6.44
C ARG A 10 5.23 3.35 6.21
N MET A 11 4.09 3.96 5.91
CA MET A 11 2.85 3.24 5.62
C MET A 11 2.93 2.51 4.28
N ALA A 12 3.55 3.10 3.26
CA ALA A 12 3.79 2.46 1.97
C ALA A 12 4.69 1.23 2.09
N GLU A 13 5.79 1.35 2.82
CA GLU A 13 6.71 0.24 3.11
C GLU A 13 5.98 -0.86 3.89
N ARG A 14 5.26 -0.49 4.95
CA ARG A 14 4.57 -1.48 5.77
C ARG A 14 3.44 -2.20 5.02
N PHE A 15 2.71 -1.47 4.17
CA PHE A 15 1.70 -2.06 3.31
C PHE A 15 2.30 -3.09 2.35
N ALA A 16 3.44 -2.80 1.73
CA ALA A 16 4.12 -3.72 0.82
C ALA A 16 4.57 -5.00 1.54
N ASP A 17 5.13 -4.86 2.75
CA ASP A 17 5.55 -6.01 3.58
C ASP A 17 4.37 -6.90 3.95
N LEU A 18 3.29 -6.32 4.50
CA LEU A 18 2.08 -7.05 4.88
C LEU A 18 1.42 -7.72 3.66
N LEU A 19 1.41 -7.05 2.51
CA LEU A 19 0.86 -7.62 1.28
C LEU A 19 1.67 -8.82 0.82
N ALA A 20 3.01 -8.75 0.87
CA ALA A 20 3.88 -9.88 0.52
C ALA A 20 3.70 -11.07 1.48
N GLU A 21 3.50 -10.82 2.77
CA GLU A 21 3.19 -11.83 3.78
C GLU A 21 1.83 -12.52 3.52
N GLU A 22 0.79 -11.74 3.22
CA GLU A 22 -0.59 -12.23 3.02
C GLU A 22 -0.72 -13.16 1.80
N ILE A 23 -0.14 -12.77 0.66
CA ILE A 23 -0.35 -13.48 -0.61
C ILE A 23 0.82 -14.41 -0.99
N GLY A 24 1.97 -14.23 -0.35
CA GLY A 24 3.21 -14.93 -0.64
C GLY A 24 4.02 -14.35 -1.82
N PRO A 25 5.32 -14.70 -1.91
CA PRO A 25 6.28 -14.03 -2.79
C PRO A 25 5.97 -14.15 -4.29
N ASP A 26 5.46 -15.30 -4.74
CA ASP A 26 5.18 -15.52 -6.17
C ASP A 26 4.05 -14.62 -6.68
N LYS A 27 2.97 -14.48 -5.89
CA LYS A 27 1.85 -13.60 -6.22
C LYS A 27 2.25 -12.14 -6.06
N PHE A 28 3.10 -11.82 -5.09
CA PHE A 28 3.62 -10.47 -4.90
C PHE A 28 4.45 -9.98 -6.10
N GLU A 29 5.36 -10.80 -6.62
CA GLU A 29 6.08 -10.47 -7.86
C GLU A 29 5.13 -10.37 -9.07
N ARG A 30 4.03 -11.14 -9.09
CA ARG A 30 3.00 -11.01 -10.12
C ARG A 30 2.27 -9.66 -10.03
N ILE A 31 1.93 -9.17 -8.84
CA ILE A 31 1.36 -7.83 -8.63
C ILE A 31 2.31 -6.78 -9.21
N LYS A 32 3.59 -6.81 -8.85
CA LYS A 32 4.59 -5.84 -9.34
C LYS A 32 4.72 -5.85 -10.86
N ALA A 33 4.63 -7.03 -11.49
CA ALA A 33 4.63 -7.13 -12.94
C ALA A 33 3.35 -6.56 -13.57
N LEU A 34 2.17 -6.85 -12.98
CA LEU A 34 0.87 -6.36 -13.45
C LEU A 34 0.72 -4.85 -13.28
N ASN A 35 1.15 -4.30 -12.14
CA ASN A 35 1.09 -2.87 -11.84
C ASN A 35 1.95 -2.00 -12.78
N ARG A 36 2.80 -2.60 -13.62
CA ARG A 36 3.58 -1.94 -14.68
C ARG A 36 2.89 -1.98 -16.05
N THR A 37 1.76 -2.67 -16.19
CA THR A 37 1.01 -2.72 -17.44
C THR A 37 0.02 -1.55 -17.54
N PRO A 38 -0.44 -1.18 -18.75
CA PRO A 38 -1.45 -0.15 -18.92
C PRO A 38 -2.81 -0.47 -18.28
N GLU A 39 -3.13 -1.76 -18.11
CA GLU A 39 -4.40 -2.21 -17.52
C GLU A 39 -4.52 -1.80 -16.05
N TYR A 40 -3.40 -1.84 -15.33
CA TYR A 40 -3.31 -1.41 -13.93
C TYR A 40 -2.69 0.00 -13.83
N ALA A 41 -2.80 0.83 -14.87
CA ALA A 41 -2.49 2.24 -14.71
C ALA A 41 -3.39 2.84 -13.62
N SER A 42 -2.84 3.74 -12.80
CA SER A 42 -3.56 4.40 -11.69
C SER A 42 -4.96 4.87 -12.16
N PRO A 43 -6.02 4.61 -11.38
CA PRO A 43 -6.03 4.26 -9.96
C PRO A 43 -6.13 2.77 -9.62
N ILE A 44 -6.06 1.85 -10.59
CA ILE A 44 -6.36 0.43 -10.36
C ILE A 44 -5.09 -0.34 -9.98
N CYS A 45 -5.07 -1.00 -8.81
CA CYS A 45 -3.95 -1.80 -8.32
C CYS A 45 -4.24 -3.31 -8.41
N ALA A 46 -3.29 -4.07 -8.94
CA ALA A 46 -3.40 -5.52 -9.13
C ALA A 46 -3.48 -6.31 -7.81
N SER A 47 -3.21 -5.68 -6.67
CA SER A 47 -3.33 -6.30 -5.36
C SER A 47 -4.73 -6.85 -5.07
N HIS A 48 -5.77 -6.17 -5.59
CA HIS A 48 -7.16 -6.60 -5.39
C HIS A 48 -7.54 -7.88 -6.16
N ASP A 49 -6.71 -8.34 -7.09
CA ASP A 49 -6.94 -9.62 -7.77
C ASP A 49 -6.53 -10.84 -6.92
N PHE A 50 -5.75 -10.61 -5.86
CA PHE A 50 -5.17 -11.67 -5.04
C PHE A 50 -5.68 -11.69 -3.60
N CYS A 51 -6.05 -10.54 -3.04
CA CYS A 51 -6.61 -10.42 -1.69
C CYS A 51 -7.48 -9.16 -1.55
N ASP A 52 -8.16 -9.01 -0.42
CA ASP A 52 -8.76 -7.73 -0.04
C ASP A 52 -7.65 -6.77 0.43
N ALA A 53 -7.02 -6.09 -0.53
CA ALA A 53 -5.90 -5.20 -0.23
C ALA A 53 -6.28 -3.99 0.65
N ASN A 54 -7.57 -3.66 0.78
CA ASN A 54 -7.99 -2.62 1.72
C ASN A 54 -7.82 -3.08 3.17
N MET A 55 -8.07 -4.35 3.47
CA MET A 55 -7.83 -4.88 4.81
C MET A 55 -6.35 -4.84 5.18
N VAL A 56 -5.47 -5.15 4.22
CA VAL A 56 -4.01 -5.08 4.40
C VAL A 56 -3.54 -3.64 4.60
N MET A 57 -4.06 -2.68 3.82
CA MET A 57 -3.75 -1.26 4.01
C MET A 57 -4.32 -0.72 5.31
N ALA A 58 -5.51 -1.15 5.75
CA ALA A 58 -6.07 -0.77 7.04
C ALA A 58 -5.19 -1.22 8.20
N GLN A 59 -4.64 -2.43 8.12
CA GLN A 59 -3.66 -2.90 9.09
C GLN A 59 -2.37 -2.06 9.06
N ALA A 60 -1.81 -1.79 7.86
CA ALA A 60 -0.63 -0.94 7.74
C ALA A 60 -0.87 0.47 8.30
N PHE A 61 -2.06 1.01 8.08
CA PHE A 61 -2.47 2.31 8.61
C PHE A 61 -2.50 2.29 10.13
N GLU A 62 -3.18 1.31 10.75
CA GLU A 62 -3.27 1.18 12.20
C GLU A 62 -1.89 1.04 12.86
N GLU A 63 -1.01 0.21 12.28
CA GLU A 63 0.34 0.00 12.81
C GLU A 63 1.22 1.27 12.75
N VAL A 64 1.03 2.14 11.75
CA VAL A 64 1.86 3.34 11.54
C VAL A 64 1.27 4.60 12.17
N ALA A 65 -0.05 4.78 12.08
CA ALA A 65 -0.78 5.94 12.61
C ALA A 65 -1.19 5.76 14.08
N GLY A 66 -1.26 4.52 14.57
CA GLY A 66 -1.68 4.21 15.94
C GLY A 66 -3.19 4.23 16.17
N HIS A 67 -3.98 4.31 15.09
CA HIS A 67 -5.44 4.20 15.11
C HIS A 67 -5.95 3.63 13.78
N ALA A 68 -7.14 3.01 13.81
CA ALA A 68 -7.82 2.59 12.59
C ALA A 68 -8.16 3.80 11.70
N PRO A 69 -8.14 3.66 10.36
CA PRO A 69 -8.51 4.74 9.44
C PRO A 69 -9.98 5.13 9.63
N GLU A 70 -10.25 6.43 9.71
CA GLU A 70 -11.61 6.96 9.81
C GLU A 70 -12.17 7.27 8.41
N ALA A 71 -13.25 6.59 8.02
CA ALA A 71 -13.82 6.72 6.67
C ALA A 71 -14.36 8.13 6.33
N ASN A 72 -14.63 8.96 7.35
CA ASN A 72 -15.09 10.35 7.23
C ASN A 72 -13.96 11.37 7.47
N SER A 73 -12.72 10.93 7.64
CA SER A 73 -11.54 11.79 7.79
C SER A 73 -10.86 11.98 6.42
N GLU A 74 -10.91 13.22 5.92
CA GLU A 74 -10.20 13.59 4.68
C GLU A 74 -8.68 13.41 4.84
N SER A 75 -8.13 13.70 6.02
CA SER A 75 -6.69 13.52 6.28
C SER A 75 -6.27 12.06 6.24
N ASP A 76 -7.10 11.15 6.75
CA ASP A 76 -6.79 9.71 6.72
C ASP A 76 -6.86 9.19 5.29
N ALA A 77 -7.87 9.61 4.54
CA ALA A 77 -8.01 9.29 3.13
C ALA A 77 -6.81 9.81 2.30
N ASP A 78 -6.33 11.02 2.58
CA ASP A 78 -5.15 11.59 1.91
C ASP A 78 -3.88 10.79 2.21
N ILE A 79 -3.64 10.43 3.48
CA ILE A 79 -2.48 9.62 3.87
C ILE A 79 -2.56 8.22 3.23
N TRP A 80 -3.73 7.59 3.27
CA TRP A 80 -4.00 6.29 2.67
C TRP A 80 -3.68 6.27 1.18
N ASN A 81 -4.25 7.22 0.43
CA ASN A 81 -4.05 7.31 -1.01
C ASN A 81 -2.60 7.64 -1.34
N ALA A 82 -1.98 8.57 -0.62
CA ALA A 82 -0.58 8.93 -0.82
C ALA A 82 0.37 7.76 -0.53
N ALA A 83 0.08 6.93 0.48
CA ALA A 83 0.89 5.76 0.81
C ALA A 83 0.81 4.70 -0.29
N TRP A 84 -0.39 4.47 -0.82
CA TRP A 84 -0.59 3.55 -1.94
C TRP A 84 0.14 4.02 -3.20
N ASP A 85 0.00 5.30 -3.55
CA ASP A 85 0.68 5.90 -4.68
C ASP A 85 2.20 5.84 -4.50
N HIS A 86 2.70 6.10 -3.29
CA HIS A 86 4.12 6.01 -2.98
C HIS A 86 4.65 4.58 -3.17
N ALA A 87 3.93 3.58 -2.67
CA ALA A 87 4.31 2.17 -2.81
C ALA A 87 4.47 1.79 -4.29
N ARG A 88 3.54 2.26 -5.14
CA ARG A 88 3.61 2.03 -6.59
C ARG A 88 4.75 2.77 -7.27
N GLN A 89 4.90 4.07 -6.98
CA GLN A 89 5.93 4.90 -7.61
C GLN A 89 7.35 4.41 -7.30
N LYS A 90 7.55 3.84 -6.11
CA LYS A 90 8.80 3.20 -5.69
C LYS A 90 8.97 1.76 -6.17
N GLY A 91 7.92 1.16 -6.75
CA GLY A 91 7.91 -0.23 -7.17
C GLY A 91 7.98 -1.23 -6.01
N LEU A 92 7.48 -0.82 -4.83
CA LEU A 92 7.30 -1.70 -3.68
C LEU A 92 6.18 -2.70 -3.95
N ILE A 93 5.15 -2.28 -4.70
CA ILE A 93 4.04 -3.10 -5.21
C ILE A 93 3.86 -2.90 -6.70
#